data_AF-A0A7Y3DU56-F1
#
_entry.id   AF-A0A7Y3DU56-F1
#
_cell.length_a   1.000
_cell.length_b   1.000
_cell.length_c   1.000
_cell.angle_alpha   90.00
_cell.angle_beta   90.00
_cell.angle_gamma   90.00
#
_symmetry.space_group_name_H-M   'P 1'
#
loop_
_entity.id
_entity.type
_entity.pdbx_description
1 polymer ?
#
loop_
_entity_poly.entity_id
_entity_poly.type
_entity_poly.pdbx_seq_one_letter_code
_entity_poly.pdbx_strand_id
1 'polypeptide(L)'
;MSELNKVDSMSSELESRLDDLFNENDIRLPDSPEQDSKAHYPLAELKSLILSIDWEITDEVLENLLQQLKDLKIMYQHDKIVLAFLQILNSLGDYIKTNRGRSHPKTFKILNSVFSSLDQVVLSRDMAETVKKKILLTEINRYKKLRADIVHRKGTPQQKATTVSAKTETPRIEKTEAPPVT
;
A
#
# COMPACT_ATOMS: atom_id res chain seq x y z
N MET A 1 5.61 7.72 49.42
CA MET A 1 5.30 6.62 48.50
C MET A 1 3.92 6.88 47.91
N SER A 2 3.82 7.40 46.68
CA SER A 2 2.53 7.81 46.09
C SER A 2 2.44 7.60 44.57
N GLU A 3 3.21 6.66 43.99
CA GLU A 3 3.20 6.42 42.53
C GLU A 3 2.99 4.94 42.16
N LEU A 4 2.07 4.24 42.83
CA LEU A 4 1.70 2.88 42.41
C LEU A 4 0.20 2.64 42.17
N ASN A 5 -0.67 3.62 42.46
CA ASN A 5 -2.13 3.41 42.40
C ASN A 5 -2.82 3.91 41.12
N LYS A 6 -2.08 4.49 40.17
CA LYS A 6 -2.67 5.10 38.96
C LYS A 6 -2.71 4.13 37.78
N VAL A 7 -1.75 3.21 37.69
CA VAL A 7 -1.68 2.22 36.59
C VAL A 7 -2.78 1.16 36.76
N ASP A 8 -3.02 0.72 37.99
CA ASP A 8 -4.09 -0.22 38.33
C ASP A 8 -5.48 0.36 38.02
N SER A 9 -5.72 1.61 38.41
CA SER A 9 -6.98 2.32 38.12
C SER A 9 -7.24 2.53 36.62
N MET A 10 -6.19 2.72 35.80
CA MET A 10 -6.34 2.87 34.35
C MET A 10 -6.58 1.50 33.67
N SER A 11 -5.94 0.45 34.17
CA SER A 11 -6.12 -0.91 33.66
C SER A 11 -7.51 -1.46 33.98
N SER A 12 -8.02 -1.27 35.20
CA SER A 12 -9.38 -1.71 35.56
C SER A 12 -10.47 -0.96 34.80
N GLU A 13 -10.26 0.32 34.49
CA GLU A 13 -11.22 1.09 33.68
C GLU A 13 -11.23 0.63 32.22
N LEU A 14 -10.06 0.27 31.66
CA LEU A 14 -9.97 -0.31 30.32
C LEU A 14 -10.61 -1.70 30.27
N GLU A 15 -10.40 -2.52 31.29
CA GLU A 15 -10.94 -3.88 31.36
C GLU A 15 -12.47 -3.88 31.52
N SER A 16 -13.02 -2.98 32.35
CA SER A 16 -14.47 -2.80 32.49
C SER A 16 -15.12 -2.29 31.20
N ARG A 17 -14.44 -1.42 30.45
CA ARG A 17 -14.95 -0.92 29.16
C ARG A 17 -14.90 -1.97 28.05
N LEU A 18 -13.96 -2.91 28.13
CA LEU A 18 -13.90 -4.05 27.21
C LEU A 18 -14.99 -5.06 27.56
N ASP A 19 -15.23 -5.33 28.84
CA ASP A 19 -16.30 -6.23 29.27
C ASP A 19 -17.67 -5.71 28.82
N ASP A 20 -17.99 -4.42 28.98
CA ASP A 20 -19.24 -3.83 28.46
C ASP A 20 -19.38 -3.91 26.93
N LEU A 21 -18.27 -3.90 26.18
CA LEU A 21 -18.30 -3.93 24.71
C LEU A 21 -18.44 -5.35 24.15
N PHE A 22 -18.03 -6.36 24.92
CA PHE A 22 -18.05 -7.77 24.55
C PHE A 22 -19.06 -8.60 25.34
N ASN A 23 -19.76 -8.01 26.32
CA ASN A 23 -20.84 -8.67 27.05
C ASN A 23 -22.07 -8.81 26.15
N GLU A 24 -22.01 -9.90 25.40
CA GLU A 24 -23.04 -10.48 24.56
C GLU A 24 -24.28 -10.86 25.39
N ASN A 25 -25.11 -9.89 25.77
CA ASN A 25 -26.50 -10.19 26.14
C ASN A 25 -27.56 -9.08 26.08
N ASP A 26 -27.31 -7.92 25.45
CA ASP A 26 -28.42 -7.09 24.98
C ASP A 26 -28.10 -6.40 23.65
N ILE A 27 -28.13 -7.20 22.59
CA ILE A 27 -28.65 -6.71 21.32
C ILE A 27 -29.95 -7.47 21.09
N ARG A 28 -31.04 -7.05 21.75
CA ARG A 28 -32.35 -7.22 21.14
C ARG A 28 -32.39 -6.36 19.88
N LEU A 29 -31.94 -6.94 18.77
CA LEU A 29 -32.26 -6.45 17.45
C LEU A 29 -33.79 -6.32 17.38
N PRO A 30 -34.36 -5.11 17.21
CA PRO A 30 -35.73 -5.04 16.74
C PRO A 30 -35.79 -5.83 15.43
N ASP A 31 -36.87 -6.59 15.27
CA ASP A 31 -37.29 -7.25 14.04
C ASP A 31 -37.14 -6.26 12.87
N SER A 32 -35.96 -6.29 12.24
CA SER A 32 -35.64 -5.46 11.08
C SER A 32 -35.63 -6.42 9.91
N PRO A 33 -36.62 -6.35 9.00
CA PRO A 33 -36.57 -7.04 7.72
C PRO A 33 -35.55 -6.33 6.81
N GLU A 34 -34.31 -6.19 7.28
CA GLU A 34 -33.17 -5.64 6.53
C GLU A 34 -32.03 -6.68 6.46
N GLN A 35 -32.39 -7.96 6.37
CA GLN A 35 -31.55 -8.98 5.75
C GLN A 35 -31.62 -8.86 4.22
N ASP A 36 -31.45 -7.64 3.72
CA ASP A 36 -31.43 -7.35 2.30
C ASP A 36 -30.15 -6.55 1.99
N SER A 37 -29.24 -7.22 1.28
CA SER A 37 -28.16 -6.58 0.52
C SER A 37 -27.03 -5.93 1.32
N LYS A 38 -26.20 -6.71 2.03
CA LYS A 38 -24.76 -6.40 2.04
C LYS A 38 -24.30 -6.54 0.59
N ALA A 39 -24.39 -5.44 -0.17
CA ALA A 39 -23.97 -5.39 -1.56
C ALA A 39 -22.58 -6.03 -1.65
N HIS A 40 -22.52 -7.23 -2.22
CA HIS A 40 -21.29 -8.00 -2.25
C HIS A 40 -20.30 -7.21 -3.10
N TYR A 41 -19.35 -6.56 -2.43
CA TYR A 41 -18.37 -5.72 -3.09
C TYR A 41 -17.51 -6.61 -4.02
N PRO A 42 -17.61 -6.45 -5.35
CA PRO A 42 -17.10 -7.45 -6.30
C PRO A 42 -15.58 -7.60 -6.30
N LEU A 43 -14.86 -6.62 -5.74
CA LEU A 43 -13.40 -6.63 -5.63
C LEU A 43 -12.91 -6.82 -4.19
N ALA A 44 -13.77 -7.29 -3.27
CA ALA A 44 -13.45 -7.45 -1.85
C ALA A 44 -12.18 -8.28 -1.62
N GLU A 45 -12.12 -9.43 -2.27
CA GLU A 45 -10.98 -10.35 -2.15
C GLU A 45 -9.70 -9.74 -2.72
N LEU A 46 -9.80 -9.09 -3.89
CA LEU A 46 -8.66 -8.41 -4.51
C LEU A 46 -8.13 -7.29 -3.60
N LYS A 47 -9.03 -6.52 -2.97
CA LYS A 47 -8.66 -5.47 -2.02
C LYS A 47 -7.94 -6.04 -0.80
N SER A 48 -8.46 -7.13 -0.24
CA SER A 48 -7.88 -7.83 0.90
C SER A 48 -6.44 -8.26 0.58
N LEU A 49 -6.23 -8.90 -0.56
CA LEU A 49 -4.91 -9.38 -1.00
C LEU A 49 -3.92 -8.23 -1.23
N ILE A 50 -4.35 -7.10 -1.80
CA ILE A 50 -3.49 -5.93 -1.99
C ILE A 50 -3.07 -5.32 -0.64
N LEU A 51 -4.00 -5.22 0.32
CA LEU A 51 -3.66 -4.76 1.67
C LEU A 51 -2.69 -5.71 2.35
N SER A 52 -2.90 -7.03 2.23
CA SER A 52 -1.96 -8.03 2.76
C SER A 52 -0.55 -7.82 2.19
N ILE A 53 -0.41 -7.52 0.89
CA ILE A 53 0.89 -7.23 0.27
C ILE A 53 1.56 -5.97 0.85
N ASP A 54 0.79 -4.96 1.24
CA ASP A 54 1.32 -3.75 1.87
C ASP A 54 1.89 -4.03 3.27
N TRP A 55 1.36 -5.04 3.98
CA TRP A 55 1.84 -5.47 5.29
C TRP A 55 2.96 -6.49 5.20
N GLU A 56 2.76 -7.56 4.42
CA GLU A 56 3.69 -8.66 4.27
C GLU A 56 3.64 -9.25 2.86
N ILE A 57 4.81 -9.40 2.24
CA ILE A 57 4.92 -10.00 0.91
C ILE A 57 5.29 -11.47 1.08
N THR A 58 4.28 -12.36 1.04
CA THR A 58 4.45 -13.81 1.05
C THR A 58 4.12 -14.43 -0.31
N ASP A 59 4.65 -15.63 -0.57
CA ASP A 59 4.35 -16.36 -1.80
C ASP A 59 2.87 -16.72 -1.92
N GLU A 60 2.27 -17.11 -0.81
CA GLU A 60 0.85 -17.46 -0.72
C GLU A 60 -0.04 -16.28 -1.11
N VAL A 61 0.21 -15.10 -0.55
CA VAL A 61 -0.57 -13.90 -0.88
C VAL A 61 -0.42 -13.53 -2.36
N LEU A 62 0.77 -13.69 -2.94
CA LEU A 62 0.99 -13.40 -4.36
C LEU A 62 0.35 -14.44 -5.29
N GLU A 63 0.32 -15.70 -4.89
CA GLU A 63 -0.38 -16.76 -5.61
C GLU A 63 -1.90 -16.53 -5.59
N ASN A 64 -2.44 -16.23 -4.41
CA ASN A 64 -3.85 -15.91 -4.25
C ASN A 64 -4.23 -14.65 -5.04
N LEU A 65 -3.36 -13.62 -5.06
CA LEU A 65 -3.55 -12.44 -5.92
C LEU A 65 -3.67 -12.81 -7.39
N LEU A 66 -2.72 -13.60 -7.91
CA LEU A 66 -2.71 -13.99 -9.32
C LEU A 66 -3.90 -14.88 -9.67
N GLN A 67 -4.34 -15.74 -8.75
CA GLN A 67 -5.52 -16.56 -8.94
C GLN A 67 -6.79 -15.70 -8.95
N GLN A 68 -6.97 -14.82 -7.98
CA GLN A 68 -8.10 -13.90 -7.93
C GLN A 68 -8.19 -13.01 -9.18
N LEU A 69 -7.06 -12.58 -9.74
CA LEU A 69 -7.03 -11.82 -10.99
C LEU A 69 -7.48 -12.65 -12.21
N LYS A 70 -7.23 -13.96 -12.23
CA LYS A 70 -7.76 -14.86 -13.29
C LYS A 70 -9.28 -15.00 -13.15
N ASP A 71 -9.76 -15.21 -11.94
CA ASP A 71 -11.19 -15.39 -11.67
C ASP A 71 -11.98 -14.12 -12.02
N LEU A 72 -11.44 -12.94 -11.67
CA LEU A 72 -12.00 -11.65 -12.07
C LEU A 72 -11.98 -11.43 -13.59
N LYS A 73 -10.98 -11.93 -14.31
CA LYS A 73 -10.97 -11.84 -15.79
C LYS A 73 -12.11 -12.62 -16.42
N ILE A 74 -12.50 -13.76 -15.83
CA ILE A 74 -13.65 -14.54 -16.28
C ILE A 74 -14.95 -13.78 -15.95
N MET A 75 -15.07 -13.26 -14.73
CA MET A 75 -16.23 -12.47 -14.29
C MET A 75 -16.48 -11.23 -15.18
N TYR A 76 -15.41 -10.52 -15.56
CA TYR A 76 -15.49 -9.28 -16.35
C TYR A 76 -15.18 -9.49 -17.84
N GLN A 77 -15.37 -10.68 -18.39
CA GLN A 77 -14.97 -11.02 -19.76
C GLN A 77 -15.57 -10.10 -20.85
N HIS A 78 -16.68 -9.41 -20.57
CA HIS A 78 -17.34 -8.49 -21.50
C HIS A 78 -16.93 -7.02 -21.32
N ASP A 79 -16.23 -6.66 -20.23
CA ASP A 79 -15.76 -5.29 -19.99
C ASP A 79 -14.27 -5.15 -20.32
N LYS A 80 -13.99 -4.70 -21.55
CA LYS A 80 -12.62 -4.53 -22.06
C LYS A 80 -11.79 -3.54 -21.22
N ILE A 81 -12.43 -2.57 -20.57
CA ILE A 81 -11.73 -1.57 -19.76
C ILE A 81 -11.27 -2.22 -18.46
N VAL A 82 -12.17 -2.93 -17.78
CA VAL A 82 -11.84 -3.68 -16.56
C VAL A 82 -10.77 -4.74 -16.84
N LEU A 83 -10.91 -5.49 -17.94
CA LEU A 83 -9.90 -6.48 -18.34
C LEU A 83 -8.51 -5.88 -18.53
N ALA A 84 -8.42 -4.65 -19.06
CA ALA A 84 -7.14 -3.97 -19.22
C ALA A 84 -6.51 -3.58 -17.87
N PHE A 85 -7.29 -3.12 -16.89
CA PHE A 85 -6.80 -2.91 -15.53
C PHE A 85 -6.30 -4.22 -14.90
N LEU A 86 -7.09 -5.30 -14.99
CA LEU A 86 -6.72 -6.62 -14.47
C LEU A 86 -5.44 -7.15 -15.13
N GLN A 87 -5.20 -6.84 -16.41
CA GLN A 87 -3.97 -7.21 -17.10
C GLN A 87 -2.74 -6.46 -16.57
N ILE A 88 -2.89 -5.17 -16.24
CA ILE A 88 -1.82 -4.38 -15.61
C ILE A 88 -1.52 -4.94 -14.22
N LEU A 89 -2.55 -5.16 -13.40
CA LEU A 89 -2.40 -5.75 -12.06
C LEU A 89 -1.72 -7.12 -12.12
N ASN A 90 -2.10 -7.98 -13.06
CA ASN A 90 -1.49 -9.29 -13.24
C ASN A 90 0.00 -9.18 -13.60
N SER A 91 0.36 -8.23 -14.45
CA SER A 91 1.77 -8.01 -14.82
C SER A 91 2.59 -7.47 -13.66
N LEU A 92 2.00 -6.63 -12.80
CA LEU A 92 2.64 -6.12 -11.59
C LEU A 92 2.79 -7.21 -10.54
N GLY A 93 1.75 -8.02 -10.31
CA GLY A 93 1.78 -9.16 -9.39
C GLY A 93 2.85 -10.18 -9.80
N ASP A 94 2.94 -10.53 -11.08
CA ASP A 94 3.97 -11.44 -11.60
C ASP A 94 5.39 -10.88 -11.43
N TYR A 95 5.56 -9.58 -11.67
CA TYR A 95 6.83 -8.89 -11.42
C TYR A 95 7.20 -8.91 -9.92
N ILE A 96 6.24 -8.66 -9.03
CA ILE A 96 6.46 -8.74 -7.57
C ILE A 96 6.79 -10.18 -7.15
N LYS A 97 6.10 -11.19 -7.67
CA LYS A 97 6.40 -12.60 -7.40
C LYS A 97 7.82 -12.98 -7.83
N THR A 98 8.24 -12.53 -8.99
CA THR A 98 9.58 -12.84 -9.53
C THR A 98 10.71 -12.10 -8.80
N ASN A 99 10.49 -10.85 -8.36
CA ASN A 99 11.55 -10.00 -7.81
C ASN A 99 11.47 -9.83 -6.28
N ARG A 100 10.33 -10.14 -5.67
CA ARG A 100 10.01 -10.06 -4.23
C ARG A 100 10.54 -8.78 -3.58
N GLY A 101 11.36 -8.89 -2.54
CA GLY A 101 11.98 -7.76 -1.84
C GLY A 101 12.95 -6.91 -2.68
N ARG A 102 13.31 -7.36 -3.89
CA ARG A 102 14.11 -6.57 -4.85
C ARG A 102 13.24 -5.82 -5.86
N SER A 103 11.91 -5.91 -5.75
CA SER A 103 10.98 -5.18 -6.60
C SER A 103 11.18 -3.68 -6.46
N HIS A 104 11.08 -2.95 -7.58
CA HIS A 104 11.18 -1.50 -7.55
C HIS A 104 10.12 -0.90 -6.61
N PRO A 105 10.44 0.01 -5.67
CA PRO A 105 9.46 0.56 -4.72
C PRO A 105 8.24 1.23 -5.40
N LYS A 106 8.45 1.83 -6.58
CA LYS A 106 7.36 2.38 -7.41
C LYS A 106 6.36 1.32 -7.89
N THR A 107 6.71 0.04 -7.94
CA THR A 107 5.81 -1.05 -8.36
C THR A 107 4.61 -1.13 -7.43
N PHE A 108 4.81 -1.14 -6.11
CA PHE A 108 3.72 -1.17 -5.12
C PHE A 108 2.83 0.07 -5.20
N LYS A 109 3.44 1.25 -5.38
CA LYS A 109 2.69 2.50 -5.58
C LYS A 109 1.79 2.44 -6.82
N ILE A 110 2.28 1.85 -7.91
CA ILE A 110 1.51 1.71 -9.15
C ILE A 110 0.47 0.60 -9.01
N LEU A 111 0.76 -0.51 -8.33
CA LEU A 111 -0.21 -1.56 -8.03
C LEU A 111 -1.44 -0.98 -7.30
N ASN A 112 -1.20 -0.26 -6.20
CA ASN A 112 -2.25 0.40 -5.43
C ASN A 112 -3.03 1.42 -6.27
N SER A 113 -2.34 2.26 -7.03
CA SER A 113 -2.98 3.23 -7.94
C SER A 113 -3.89 2.58 -8.98
N VAL A 114 -3.41 1.51 -9.62
CA VAL A 114 -4.17 0.77 -10.64
C VAL A 114 -5.40 0.13 -10.01
N PHE A 115 -5.26 -0.42 -8.80
CA PHE A 115 -6.38 -0.98 -8.06
C PHE A 115 -7.40 0.08 -7.67
N SER A 116 -7.01 1.22 -7.10
CA SER A 116 -7.94 2.30 -6.76
C SER A 116 -8.70 2.82 -8.00
N SER A 117 -8.02 2.94 -9.14
CA SER A 117 -8.64 3.33 -10.41
C SER A 117 -9.62 2.27 -10.91
N LEU A 118 -9.29 0.98 -10.79
CA LEU A 118 -10.20 -0.13 -11.11
C LEU A 118 -11.42 -0.11 -10.19
N ASP A 119 -11.20 0.04 -8.89
CA ASP A 119 -12.24 0.09 -7.86
C ASP A 119 -13.24 1.20 -8.16
N GLN A 120 -12.74 2.40 -8.45
CA GLN A 120 -13.55 3.53 -8.87
C GLN A 120 -14.37 3.21 -10.13
N VAL A 121 -13.77 2.58 -11.14
CA VAL A 121 -14.44 2.26 -12.42
C VAL A 121 -15.54 1.20 -12.24
N VAL A 122 -15.32 0.22 -11.36
CA VAL A 122 -16.28 -0.86 -11.08
C VAL A 122 -17.44 -0.37 -10.20
N LEU A 123 -17.18 0.50 -9.22
CA LEU A 123 -18.20 1.05 -8.34
C LEU A 123 -19.06 2.14 -9.01
N SER A 124 -18.52 2.83 -10.01
CA SER A 124 -19.22 3.92 -10.70
C SER A 124 -20.13 3.41 -11.83
N ARG A 125 -21.39 3.13 -11.51
CA ARG A 125 -22.40 2.64 -12.48
C ARG A 125 -22.66 3.63 -13.63
N ASP A 126 -22.69 4.93 -13.35
CA ASP A 126 -23.05 5.97 -14.32
C ASP A 126 -21.84 6.65 -14.99
N MET A 127 -20.63 6.13 -14.79
CA MET A 127 -19.44 6.75 -15.37
C MET A 127 -19.36 6.49 -16.88
N ALA A 128 -19.30 7.56 -17.65
CA ALA A 128 -19.16 7.50 -19.10
C ALA A 128 -17.90 6.71 -19.53
N GLU A 129 -18.03 5.91 -20.59
CA GLU A 129 -16.95 5.05 -21.07
C GLU A 129 -15.68 5.84 -21.46
N THR A 130 -15.83 7.07 -21.96
CA THR A 130 -14.72 7.99 -22.27
C THR A 130 -13.92 8.37 -21.03
N VAL A 131 -14.59 8.57 -19.90
CA VAL A 131 -13.96 8.86 -18.61
C VAL A 131 -13.21 7.63 -18.09
N LYS A 132 -13.86 6.46 -18.13
CA LYS A 132 -13.23 5.17 -17.77
C LYS A 132 -11.96 4.91 -18.59
N LYS A 133 -12.00 5.16 -19.90
CA LYS A 133 -10.83 5.06 -20.81
C LYS A 133 -9.72 6.04 -20.43
N LYS A 134 -10.05 7.28 -20.06
CA LYS A 134 -9.05 8.29 -19.64
C LYS A 134 -8.34 7.88 -18.35
N ILE A 135 -9.08 7.34 -17.38
CA ILE A 135 -8.50 6.77 -16.15
C ILE A 135 -7.55 5.63 -16.51
N LEU A 136 -8.01 4.67 -17.33
CA LEU A 136 -7.19 3.55 -17.79
C LEU A 136 -5.90 4.00 -18.51
N LEU A 137 -6.01 4.96 -19.43
CA LEU A 137 -4.84 5.51 -20.15
C LEU A 137 -3.82 6.13 -19.20
N THR A 138 -4.28 6.76 -18.12
CA THR A 138 -3.39 7.32 -17.09
C THR A 138 -2.60 6.22 -16.39
N GLU A 139 -3.26 5.13 -15.99
CA GLU A 139 -2.59 3.98 -15.39
C GLU A 139 -1.64 3.27 -16.35
N ILE A 140 -2.04 3.06 -17.62
CA ILE A 140 -1.18 2.46 -18.65
C ILE A 140 0.11 3.27 -18.81
N ASN A 141 0.02 4.60 -18.83
CA ASN A 141 1.19 5.47 -18.96
C ASN A 141 2.10 5.40 -17.72
N ARG A 142 1.54 5.32 -16.51
CA ARG A 142 2.32 5.09 -15.29
C ARG A 142 3.05 3.76 -15.32
N TYR A 143 2.36 2.69 -15.72
CA TYR A 143 2.94 1.36 -15.86
C TYR A 143 4.06 1.32 -16.93
N LYS A 144 3.87 1.97 -18.08
CA LYS A 144 4.91 2.07 -19.12
C LYS A 144 6.16 2.78 -18.62
N LYS A 145 6.00 3.89 -17.90
CA LYS A 145 7.13 4.62 -17.29
C LYS A 145 7.88 3.74 -16.28
N LEU A 146 7.16 3.00 -15.44
CA LEU A 146 7.78 2.03 -14.53
C LEU A 146 8.59 0.96 -15.27
N ARG A 147 8.04 0.38 -16.34
CA ARG A 147 8.77 -0.60 -17.15
C ARG A 147 10.05 -0.02 -17.70
N ALA A 148 10.01 1.21 -18.22
CA ALA A 148 11.21 1.90 -18.68
C ALA A 148 12.22 2.07 -17.53
N ASP A 149 11.81 2.58 -16.37
CA ASP A 149 12.68 2.76 -15.20
C ASP A 149 13.36 1.45 -14.76
N ILE A 150 12.61 0.33 -14.75
CA ILE A 150 13.13 -0.99 -14.39
C ILE A 150 14.19 -1.46 -15.40
N VAL A 151 13.96 -1.28 -16.71
CA VAL A 151 14.91 -1.67 -17.76
C VAL A 151 16.19 -0.84 -17.69
N HIS A 152 16.08 0.49 -17.53
CA HIS A 152 17.25 1.38 -17.42
C HIS A 152 18.10 1.06 -16.19
N ARG A 153 17.48 0.69 -15.07
CA ARG A 153 18.20 0.22 -13.86
C ARG A 153 18.91 -1.11 -14.03
N LYS A 154 18.42 -1.99 -14.91
CA LYS A 154 19.10 -3.26 -15.21
C LYS A 154 20.42 -3.03 -15.98
N GLY A 155 20.61 -1.86 -16.59
CA GLY A 155 21.82 -1.44 -17.29
C GLY A 155 22.75 -0.50 -16.50
N THR A 156 22.37 -0.07 -15.29
CA THR A 156 23.20 0.81 -14.45
C THR A 156 23.27 0.27 -13.02
N PRO A 157 24.46 -0.11 -12.51
CA PRO A 157 24.59 -0.49 -11.11
C PRO A 157 24.44 0.77 -10.24
N GLN A 158 23.22 1.05 -9.78
CA GLN A 158 23.00 2.16 -8.86
C GLN A 158 23.46 1.77 -7.46
N GLN A 159 24.74 2.02 -7.21
CA GLN A 159 25.21 2.44 -5.89
C GLN A 159 24.58 3.79 -5.50
N LYS A 160 24.48 3.97 -4.18
CA LYS A 160 24.26 5.21 -3.41
C LYS A 160 22.81 5.63 -3.15
N ALA A 161 22.36 5.31 -1.93
CA ALA A 161 22.02 6.35 -0.98
C ALA A 161 23.14 6.43 0.07
N THR A 162 23.65 7.64 0.28
CA THR A 162 24.74 8.03 1.17
C THR A 162 24.13 8.84 2.31
N THR A 163 24.53 8.58 3.56
CA THR A 163 24.41 9.58 4.63
C THR A 163 25.56 9.47 5.63
N VAL A 164 26.70 10.07 5.31
CA VAL A 164 27.45 10.88 6.29
C VAL A 164 27.94 12.10 5.52
N SER A 165 27.23 13.22 5.69
CA SER A 165 27.62 14.52 5.17
C SER A 165 28.54 15.19 6.20
N ALA A 166 29.69 15.63 5.72
CA ALA A 166 30.66 16.42 6.44
C ALA A 166 30.05 17.73 6.98
N LYS A 167 30.53 18.16 8.15
CA LYS A 167 30.51 19.55 8.58
C LYS A 167 31.96 19.95 8.87
N THR A 168 32.51 20.80 8.00
CA THR A 168 33.81 21.46 8.16
C THR A 168 33.53 22.95 8.32
N GLU A 169 33.99 23.58 9.40
CA GLU A 169 34.38 25.00 9.50
C GLU A 169 34.95 25.26 10.93
N THR A 170 36.28 25.23 11.13
CA THR A 170 37.28 26.33 11.34
C THR A 170 37.32 26.95 12.76
N PRO A 171 38.51 27.28 13.34
CA PRO A 171 39.33 28.45 12.94
C PRO A 171 40.86 28.15 12.83
N ARG A 172 41.57 28.67 11.82
CA ARG A 172 42.33 29.95 11.81
C ARG A 172 43.38 30.05 12.93
N ILE A 173 44.64 29.81 12.59
CA ILE A 173 45.82 30.24 13.36
C ILE A 173 46.66 31.10 12.41
N GLU A 174 46.71 32.41 12.64
CA GLU A 174 47.64 33.33 11.99
C GLU A 174 48.32 34.19 13.06
N LYS A 175 49.64 34.37 12.87
CA LYS A 175 50.62 35.31 13.48
C LYS A 175 51.17 34.95 14.86
N THR A 176 52.47 34.64 14.98
CA THR A 176 53.67 35.53 14.92
C THR A 176 53.82 36.33 16.21
N GLU A 177 54.93 36.09 16.92
CA GLU A 177 55.90 37.07 17.48
C GLU A 177 56.51 36.55 18.81
N ALA A 178 57.85 36.51 18.88
CA ALA A 178 58.67 36.35 20.10
C ALA A 178 58.63 37.67 20.94
N PRO A 179 59.43 37.95 22.01
CA PRO A 179 60.45 37.23 22.81
C PRO A 179 60.16 37.44 24.36
N PRO A 180 61.08 37.63 25.35
CA PRO A 180 62.53 37.36 25.53
C PRO A 180 62.98 36.69 26.89
N VAL A 181 64.27 36.31 26.94
CA VAL A 181 65.30 36.43 28.02
C VAL A 181 65.04 35.88 29.45
N THR A 182 65.88 34.92 29.87
CA THR A 182 67.02 35.10 30.83
C THR A 182 67.91 33.87 30.78
#